data_AF-A0A6P2RWS0-F1
#
_entry.id   AF-A0A6P2RWS0-F1
#
_cell.length_a   1.000
_cell.length_b   1.000
_cell.length_c   1.000
_cell.angle_alpha   90.00
_cell.angle_beta   90.00
_cell.angle_gamma   90.00
#
_symmetry.space_group_name_H-M   'P 1'
#
loop_
_entity.id
_entity.type
_entity.pdbx_description
1 polymer ?
#
loop_
_entity_poly.entity_id
_entity_poly.type
_entity_poly.pdbx_seq_one_letter_code
_entity_poly.pdbx_strand_id
1 'polypeptide(L)' 'MWTQAKAELRELVELTAWLATYEATLAAKRDIVPTVEAREDYHRKVLRKVELMGKYEL' A
#
# COMPACT_ATOMS: atom_id res chain seq x y z
N MET A 1 -15.77 -2.61 18.06
CA MET A 1 -14.41 -2.92 18.56
C MET A 1 -13.86 -4.30 18.15
N TRP A 2 -14.39 -4.94 17.09
CA TRP A 2 -13.74 -6.09 16.41
C TRP A 2 -13.82 -5.90 14.89
N THR A 3 -14.95 -5.36 14.44
CA THR A 3 -15.19 -4.92 13.05
C THR A 3 -14.15 -3.94 12.53
N GLN A 4 -13.75 -2.95 13.34
CA GLN A 4 -12.72 -1.98 12.95
C GLN A 4 -11.35 -2.64 12.78
N ALA A 5 -10.88 -3.41 13.76
CA ALA A 5 -9.59 -4.09 13.66
C ALA A 5 -9.55 -5.08 12.49
N LYS A 6 -10.66 -5.80 12.24
CA LYS A 6 -10.78 -6.67 11.06
C LYS A 6 -10.73 -5.89 9.75
N ALA A 7 -11.36 -4.71 9.69
CA ALA A 7 -11.31 -3.85 8.52
C ALA A 7 -9.90 -3.29 8.28
N GLU A 8 -9.22 -2.86 9.33
CA GLU A 8 -7.84 -2.35 9.30
C GLU A 8 -6.83 -3.43 8.89
N LEU A 9 -6.96 -4.66 9.39
CA LEU A 9 -6.13 -5.79 8.93
C LEU A 9 -6.39 -6.16 7.48
N ARG A 10 -7.65 -6.11 7.03
CA ARG A 10 -8.00 -6.32 5.62
C ARG A 10 -7.40 -5.22 4.74
N GLU A 11 -7.50 -3.97 5.17
CA GLU A 11 -6.86 -2.83 4.52
C GLU A 11 -5.35 -3.05 4.39
N LEU A 12 -4.67 -3.52 5.45
CA LEU A 12 -3.24 -3.80 5.42
C LEU A 12 -2.85 -4.86 4.36
N VAL A 13 -3.66 -5.93 4.24
CA VAL A 13 -3.46 -6.96 3.20
C VAL A 13 -3.65 -6.37 1.81
N GLU A 14 -4.71 -5.59 1.60
CA GLU A 14 -5.02 -4.94 0.32
C GLU A 14 -3.93 -3.94 -0.08
N LEU A 15 -3.44 -3.12 0.86
CA LEU A 15 -2.32 -2.20 0.64
C LEU A 15 -1.05 -2.94 0.25
N THR A 16 -0.74 -4.05 0.93
CA THR A 16 0.46 -4.85 0.63
C THR A 16 0.39 -5.46 -0.77
N ALA A 17 -0.76 -6.01 -1.16
CA ALA A 17 -0.97 -6.58 -2.49
C ALA A 17 -0.89 -5.50 -3.59
N TRP A 18 -1.50 -4.34 -3.35
CA TRP A 18 -1.46 -3.23 -4.29
C TRP A 18 -0.04 -2.70 -4.51
N LEU A 19 0.71 -2.45 -3.42
CA LEU A 19 2.08 -1.94 -3.47
C LEU A 19 3.01 -2.92 -4.22
N ALA A 20 2.92 -4.22 -3.91
CA ALA A 20 3.69 -5.24 -4.61
C ALA A 20 3.38 -5.27 -6.12
N THR A 21 2.11 -5.13 -6.50
CA THR A 21 1.69 -5.09 -7.90
C THR A 21 2.22 -3.83 -8.60
N TYR A 22 2.14 -2.68 -7.94
CA TYR A 22 2.66 -1.41 -8.45
C TYR A 22 4.17 -1.48 -8.71
N GLU A 23 4.94 -1.95 -7.73
CA GLU A 23 6.38 -2.11 -7.83
C GLU A 23 6.77 -3.12 -8.91
N ALA A 24 6.09 -4.27 -8.97
CA ALA A 24 6.32 -5.27 -10.01
C ALA A 24 6.03 -4.73 -11.40
N THR A 25 4.98 -3.91 -11.56
CA THR A 25 4.64 -3.28 -12.83
C THR A 25 5.74 -2.33 -13.31
N LEU A 26 6.27 -1.49 -12.41
CA LEU A 26 7.37 -0.57 -12.76
C LEU A 26 8.69 -1.31 -12.99
N ALA A 27 8.94 -2.39 -12.26
CA ALA A 27 10.11 -3.23 -12.48
C ALA A 27 10.07 -3.92 -13.84
N ALA A 28 8.88 -4.41 -14.26
CA ALA A 28 8.67 -5.10 -15.53
C ALA A 28 8.64 -4.14 -16.73
N LYS A 29 8.13 -2.92 -16.56
CA LYS A 29 7.99 -1.90 -17.61
C LYS A 29 8.68 -0.61 -17.20
N ARG A 30 10.00 -0.61 -17.31
CA ARG A 30 10.87 0.51 -16.87
C ARG A 30 10.68 1.80 -17.67
N ASP A 31 10.06 1.71 -18.84
CA ASP A 31 9.68 2.83 -19.69
C ASP A 31 8.45 3.59 -19.18
N ILE A 32 7.65 2.96 -18.31
CA ILE A 32 6.50 3.62 -17.70
C ILE A 32 6.99 4.59 -16.63
N VAL A 33 6.71 5.88 -16.85
CA VAL A 33 6.86 6.92 -15.85
C VAL A 33 5.50 7.14 -15.19
N PRO A 34 5.35 6.86 -13.88
CA PRO A 34 4.09 7.13 -13.17
C PRO A 34 3.76 8.61 -13.21
N THR A 35 2.48 8.93 -13.32
CA THR A 35 2.00 10.31 -13.14
C THR A 35 2.26 10.79 -11.72
N VAL A 36 2.18 12.10 -11.51
CA VAL A 36 2.37 12.71 -10.18
C VAL A 36 1.35 12.15 -9.20
N GLU A 37 0.08 12.05 -9.62
CA GLU A 37 -1.00 11.52 -8.80
C GLU A 37 -0.76 10.07 -8.40
N ALA A 38 -0.23 9.24 -9.31
CA ALA A 38 0.09 7.86 -9.02
C ALA A 38 1.24 7.72 -8.02
N ARG A 39 2.23 8.63 -8.05
CA ARG A 39 3.33 8.67 -7.06
C ARG A 39 2.85 9.11 -5.69
N GLU A 40 2.02 10.15 -5.65
CA GLU A 40 1.42 10.62 -4.41
C GLU A 40 0.53 9.53 -3.79
N ASP A 41 -0.26 8.83 -4.60
CA ASP A 41 -1.09 7.74 -4.13
C ASP A 41 -0.27 6.58 -3.57
N TYR A 42 0.82 6.21 -4.26
CA TYR A 42 1.80 5.25 -3.75
C TYR A 42 2.37 5.70 -2.39
N HIS A 43 2.80 6.96 -2.25
CA HIS A 43 3.32 7.47 -0.98
C HIS A 43 2.28 7.43 0.15
N ARG A 44 1.04 7.85 -0.11
CA ARG A 44 -0.05 7.76 0.88
C ARG A 44 -0.27 6.33 1.34
N LYS A 45 -0.29 5.37 0.41
CA LYS A 45 -0.50 3.94 0.69
C LYS A 45 0.67 3.32 1.46
N VAL A 46 1.92 3.70 1.16
CA VAL A 46 3.09 3.29 1.92
C VAL A 46 3.00 3.80 3.36
N LEU A 47 2.70 5.08 3.56
CA LEU A 47 2.57 5.66 4.90
C LEU A 47 1.47 4.97 5.70
N ARG A 48 0.31 4.73 5.08
CA ARG A 48 -0.80 4.03 5.72
C ARG A 48 -0.45 2.58 6.09
N LYS A 49 0.28 1.88 5.23
CA LYS A 49 0.79 0.52 5.54
C LYS A 49 1.70 0.55 6.77
N VAL A 50 2.65 1.48 6.82
CA VAL A 50 3.58 1.61 7.96
C VAL A 50 2.84 1.95 9.25
N GLU A 51 1.86 2.85 9.19
CA GLU A 51 1.00 3.16 10.34
C GLU A 51 0.28 1.93 10.88
N LEU A 52 -0.36 1.14 10.00
CA LEU A 52 -1.08 -0.07 10.37
C LEU A 52 -0.14 -1.16 10.90
N MET A 53 1.03 -1.34 10.30
CA MET A 53 2.05 -2.27 10.80
C MET A 53 2.52 -1.88 12.20
N GLY A 54 2.83 -0.59 12.42
CA GLY A 54 3.22 -0.08 13.73
C GLY A 54 2.12 -0.23 14.79
N LYS A 55 0.85 -0.03 14.42
CA LYS A 55 -0.29 -0.21 15.32
C LYS A 55 -0.45 -1.66 15.82
N TYR A 56 -0.13 -2.64 14.98
CA TYR A 56 -0.29 -4.06 15.28
C TYR A 56 1.02 -4.77 15.64
N GLU A 57 2.13 -4.03 15.77
CA GLU A 57 3.46 -4.56 16.09
C GLU A 57 3.91 -5.67 15.11
N LEU A 58 3.60 -5.49 13.81
CA LEU A 58 3.97 -6.37 12.69
C LEU A 58 5.26 -5.89 12.00
#